data_AF-A0AAV9N981-F1
#
_entry.id   AF-A0AAV9N981-F1
#
_cell.length_a   1.000
_cell.length_b   1.000
_cell.length_c   1.000
_cell.angle_alpha   90.00
_cell.angle_beta   90.00
_cell.angle_gamma   90.00
#
_symmetry.space_group_name_H-M   'P 1'
#
loop_
_entity.id
_entity.type
_entity.pdbx_description
1 polymer ?
#
loop_
_entity_poly.entity_id
_entity_poly.type
_entity_poly.pdbx_seq_one_letter_code
_entity_poly.pdbx_strand_id
1 'polypeptide(L)'
;MTEVSFEKHGSQLSGTWKLVSWEMFDSEEAHKSLIAKPHGDEPLGRVVISQSGYLSAILVPPVVMSPLSSDDWQLATDEEVLRIGRSLTTYAGPITLFEREDGGFLWHTTVEIANNPSWIGKPQTRRADYSLEGSTEYMTLRPNKEYTLKVAVEDRPYPKLQKPTDAVLKITSTALCGSDLHFYRGHLKCPPDFVCGHEFVGTIVEKGDDVSNFAIGDQVVVPFFTSCQECYYCVRGQASRCAKGELFGNSVPVNTIDGGQAEYVRVPLANTTLFKTPKDIPEEMLVLMADIFPTGYFAASRFLKNLPQRDRDEFTTVVIGCGPVGICAITCALTMVKTVYAIDSVPERLAEAEKIGAIPINLSDNPVEKIKAASGGRGADVVMEVVGHADAFMLAFDMIRPWGQISSIGVHTEMLNLNGLLCYGKNVTMAFGRCPVRSIFEDALKLLVQEQKKVSFLCGKTMSLEDAPQAYKDFEARKVLKIVFKMSGEKTGEAIADKV
;
A
#
# COMPACT_ATOMS: atom_id res chain seq x y z
N MET A 1 28.95 -7.86 9.56
CA MET A 1 29.17 -6.60 10.29
C MET A 1 29.17 -6.91 11.77
N THR A 2 30.19 -6.49 12.50
CA THR A 2 30.36 -6.78 13.93
C THR A 2 30.09 -5.49 14.70
N GLU A 3 29.25 -5.55 15.73
CA GLU A 3 29.08 -4.43 16.66
C GLU A 3 30.42 -4.16 17.35
N VAL A 4 30.84 -2.90 17.34
CA VAL A 4 32.08 -2.47 18.01
C VAL A 4 31.73 -1.57 19.17
N SER A 5 32.38 -1.78 20.32
CA SER A 5 32.16 -0.94 21.49
C SER A 5 32.53 0.51 21.18
N PHE A 6 31.60 1.43 21.44
CA PHE A 6 31.84 2.87 21.33
C PHE A 6 33.06 3.29 22.15
N GLU A 7 33.31 2.67 23.32
CA GLU A 7 34.45 2.99 24.18
C GLU A 7 35.81 2.79 23.50
N LYS A 8 35.91 1.82 22.57
CA LYS A 8 37.15 1.51 21.86
C LYS A 8 37.52 2.56 20.82
N HIS A 9 36.52 3.25 20.26
CA HIS A 9 36.69 4.27 19.21
C HIS A 9 36.29 5.68 19.69
N GLY A 10 35.80 5.80 20.92
CA GLY A 10 35.20 7.01 21.46
C GLY A 10 36.18 8.18 21.51
N SER A 11 37.48 7.94 21.67
CA SER A 11 38.50 8.99 21.64
C SER A 11 38.68 9.64 20.27
N GLN A 12 38.32 8.95 19.18
CA GLN A 12 38.37 9.46 17.80
C GLN A 12 37.06 10.16 17.39
N LEU A 13 35.98 9.92 18.14
CA LEU A 13 34.62 10.31 17.77
C LEU A 13 34.05 11.41 18.68
N SER A 14 34.42 11.37 19.94
CA SER A 14 33.91 12.27 20.97
C SER A 14 34.55 13.63 20.83
N GLY A 15 33.73 14.67 20.84
CA GLY A 15 34.20 16.02 20.64
C GLY A 15 33.10 16.93 20.10
N THR A 16 33.50 18.16 19.80
CA THR A 16 32.65 19.15 19.13
C THR A 16 33.09 19.29 17.68
N TRP A 17 32.26 18.79 16.78
CA TRP A 17 32.45 18.91 15.34
C TRP A 17 31.76 20.17 14.83
N LYS A 18 32.46 20.94 13.98
CA LYS A 18 31.86 22.06 13.25
C LYS A 18 31.16 21.53 12.01
N LEU A 19 29.89 21.90 11.81
CA LEU A 19 29.20 21.54 10.58
C LEU A 19 29.53 22.55 9.48
N VAL A 20 30.23 22.08 8.46
CA VAL A 20 30.74 22.90 7.34
C VAL A 20 29.85 22.82 6.08
N SER A 21 29.07 21.75 5.91
CA SER A 21 28.09 21.63 4.83
C SER A 21 27.04 20.56 5.16
N TRP A 22 25.87 20.65 4.53
CA TRP A 22 24.85 19.59 4.54
C TRP A 22 23.94 19.69 3.31
N GLU A 23 23.32 18.58 2.94
CA GLU A 23 22.30 18.52 1.90
C GLU A 23 21.01 17.95 2.50
N MET A 24 19.89 18.67 2.34
CA MET A 24 18.56 18.15 2.64
C MET A 24 17.88 17.72 1.38
N PHE A 25 17.27 16.55 1.40
CA PHE A 25 16.48 16.04 0.30
C PHE A 25 15.05 15.80 0.77
N ASP A 26 14.09 16.00 -0.12
CA ASP A 26 12.72 15.59 0.15
C ASP A 26 12.64 14.06 0.18
N SER A 27 12.29 13.51 1.34
CA SER A 27 12.15 12.06 1.51
C SER A 27 10.84 11.53 0.92
N GLU A 28 9.88 12.40 0.60
CA GLU A 28 8.57 12.02 0.08
C GLU A 28 8.51 12.05 -1.46
N GLU A 29 9.46 12.69 -2.12
CA GLU A 29 9.52 12.72 -3.59
C GLU A 29 10.40 11.60 -4.18
N ALA A 30 9.87 10.92 -5.21
CA ALA A 30 10.53 9.80 -5.89
C ALA A 30 11.92 10.12 -6.50
N HIS A 31 12.21 11.40 -6.74
CA HIS A 31 13.48 11.88 -7.28
C HIS A 31 14.38 12.57 -6.25
N LYS A 32 13.92 12.70 -4.99
CA LYS A 32 14.64 13.36 -3.90
C LYS A 32 15.20 14.71 -4.31
N SER A 33 14.31 15.66 -4.58
CA SER A 33 14.72 17.02 -4.89
C SER A 33 15.52 17.61 -3.71
N LEU A 34 16.59 18.34 -4.04
CA LEU A 34 17.43 19.00 -3.05
C LEU A 34 16.68 20.20 -2.48
N ILE A 35 16.32 20.13 -1.20
CA ILE A 35 15.58 21.19 -0.49
C ILE A 35 16.54 22.28 0.00
N ALA A 36 17.75 21.91 0.47
CA ALA A 36 18.73 22.87 0.97
C ALA A 36 20.17 22.36 0.81
N LYS A 37 21.09 23.25 0.41
CA LYS A 37 22.53 22.97 0.29
C LYS A 37 23.36 24.22 0.63
N PRO A 38 23.47 24.56 1.91
CA PRO A 38 24.39 25.61 2.32
C PRO A 38 25.84 25.09 2.26
N HIS A 39 26.69 25.86 1.58
CA HIS A 39 28.14 25.69 1.49
C HIS A 39 28.82 26.98 1.96
N GLY A 40 29.87 26.89 2.77
CA GLY A 40 30.68 28.05 3.13
C GLY A 40 31.63 27.81 4.31
N ASP A 41 32.54 28.76 4.52
CA ASP A 41 33.55 28.74 5.59
C ASP A 41 33.00 29.14 6.98
N GLU A 42 31.73 29.54 7.06
CA GLU A 42 31.04 29.89 8.31
C GLU A 42 30.24 28.70 8.87
N PRO A 43 30.38 28.36 10.17
CA PRO A 43 29.75 27.17 10.73
C PRO A 43 28.22 27.27 10.74
N LEU A 44 27.57 26.32 10.06
CA LEU A 44 26.11 26.22 9.89
C LEU A 44 25.43 25.49 11.07
N GLY A 45 26.22 25.07 12.06
CA GLY A 45 25.79 24.24 13.18
C GLY A 45 26.96 23.56 13.90
N ARG A 46 26.64 22.75 14.91
CA ARG A 46 27.60 21.93 15.66
C ARG A 46 27.05 20.53 15.90
N VAL A 47 27.93 19.55 15.86
CA VAL A 47 27.61 18.18 16.27
C VAL A 47 28.47 17.84 17.48
N VAL A 48 27.84 17.51 18.59
CA VAL A 48 28.52 17.12 19.83
C VAL A 48 28.33 15.63 20.03
N ILE A 49 29.43 14.90 20.23
CA ILE A 49 29.43 13.49 20.58
C ILE A 49 30.08 13.36 21.95
N SER A 50 29.33 12.87 22.94
CA SER A 50 29.86 12.61 24.27
C SER A 50 30.75 11.36 24.29
N GLN A 51 31.59 11.25 25.32
CA GLN A 51 32.39 10.04 25.57
C GLN A 51 31.55 8.78 25.81
N SER A 52 30.29 8.95 26.21
CA SER A 52 29.32 7.85 26.37
C SER A 52 28.59 7.49 25.07
N GLY A 53 28.94 8.12 23.94
CA GLY A 53 28.29 7.88 22.66
C GLY A 53 26.92 8.53 22.53
N TYR A 54 26.67 9.64 23.24
CA TYR A 54 25.47 10.43 23.06
C TYR A 54 25.71 11.51 22.01
N LEU A 55 24.89 11.52 20.96
CA LEU A 55 24.91 12.53 19.90
C LEU A 55 23.95 13.66 20.21
N SER A 56 24.38 14.90 19.97
CA SER A 56 23.49 16.02 19.74
C SER A 56 23.90 16.80 18.48
N ALA A 57 23.00 16.92 17.51
CA ALA A 57 23.20 17.70 16.29
C ALA A 57 22.37 18.99 16.31
N ILE A 58 23.05 20.12 16.32
CA ILE A 58 22.48 21.47 16.34
C ILE A 58 22.72 22.11 14.97
N LEU A 59 21.65 22.43 14.25
CA LEU A 59 21.71 23.20 13.00
C LEU A 59 21.23 24.61 13.30
N VAL A 60 21.94 25.63 12.84
CA VAL A 60 21.52 27.02 12.97
C VAL A 60 21.35 27.60 11.57
N PRO A 61 20.10 27.85 11.11
CA PRO A 61 19.89 28.55 9.85
C PRO A 61 20.52 29.96 9.95
N PRO A 62 21.22 30.47 8.91
CA PRO A 62 21.85 31.80 8.93
C PRO A 62 20.88 32.94 9.33
N VAL A 63 19.60 32.80 8.97
CA VAL A 63 18.50 33.72 9.33
C VAL A 63 18.31 33.89 10.84
N VAL A 64 18.60 32.86 11.65
CA VAL A 64 18.43 32.89 13.12
C VAL A 64 19.59 33.60 13.82
N MET A 65 20.71 33.85 13.13
CA MET A 65 21.88 34.55 13.69
C MET A 65 21.87 36.07 13.45
N SER A 66 20.88 36.60 12.74
CA SER A 66 20.75 38.05 12.52
C SER A 66 20.03 38.72 13.71
N PRO A 67 20.64 39.70 14.39
CA PRO A 67 19.96 40.46 15.44
C PRO A 67 18.80 41.27 14.85
N LEU A 68 17.64 41.28 15.52
CA LEU A 68 16.57 42.24 15.21
C LEU A 68 16.98 43.65 15.65
N SER A 69 16.64 44.67 14.86
CA SER A 69 16.82 46.08 15.24
C SER A 69 16.08 46.38 16.55
N SER A 70 16.63 47.30 17.36
CA SER A 70 16.04 47.72 18.65
C SER A 70 14.57 48.13 18.56
N ASP A 71 14.16 48.64 17.39
CA ASP A 71 12.85 49.22 17.16
C ASP A 71 11.80 48.15 16.79
N ASP A 72 12.23 46.90 16.57
CA ASP A 72 11.38 45.73 16.28
C ASP A 72 11.22 44.80 17.50
N TRP A 73 11.68 45.22 18.68
CA TRP A 73 11.58 44.42 19.91
C TRP A 73 10.12 44.32 20.37
N GLN A 74 9.57 43.12 20.26
CA GLN A 74 8.33 42.71 20.94
C GLN A 74 8.63 41.53 21.87
N LEU A 75 7.80 41.34 22.91
CA LEU A 75 7.87 40.15 23.75
C LEU A 75 7.53 38.93 22.89
N ALA A 76 8.46 37.97 22.79
CA ALA A 76 8.22 36.74 22.03
C ALA A 76 7.05 35.95 22.62
N THR A 77 6.17 35.47 21.77
CA THR A 77 5.09 34.54 22.16
C THR A 77 5.66 33.18 22.55
N ASP A 78 4.93 32.41 23.37
CA ASP A 78 5.32 31.03 23.71
C ASP A 78 5.51 30.16 22.45
N GLU A 79 4.71 30.41 21.40
CA GLU A 79 4.82 29.71 20.11
C GLU A 79 6.11 30.09 19.37
N GLU A 80 6.53 31.35 19.39
CA GLU A 80 7.79 31.81 18.80
C GLU A 80 9.02 31.32 19.57
N VAL A 81 8.95 31.32 20.90
CA VAL A 81 9.98 30.74 21.77
C VAL A 81 10.13 29.24 21.50
N LEU A 82 9.01 28.52 21.38
CA LEU A 82 9.01 27.10 21.03
C LEU A 82 9.49 26.87 19.60
N ARG A 83 9.11 27.70 18.62
CA ARG A 83 9.58 27.64 17.23
C ARG A 83 11.10 27.81 17.15
N ILE A 84 11.65 28.81 17.84
CA ILE A 84 13.10 29.06 17.90
C ILE A 84 13.81 27.92 18.64
N GLY A 85 13.30 27.51 19.81
CA GLY A 85 13.87 26.40 20.57
C GLY A 85 13.93 25.08 19.79
N ARG A 86 12.91 24.79 18.99
CA ARG A 86 12.84 23.60 18.11
C ARG A 86 13.76 23.71 16.88
N SER A 87 13.97 24.93 16.37
CA SER A 87 14.79 25.17 15.18
C SER A 87 16.30 24.97 15.38
N LEU A 88 16.78 24.89 16.62
CA LEU A 88 18.20 24.79 16.94
C LEU A 88 18.71 23.34 17.04
N THR A 89 17.87 22.34 17.27
CA THR A 89 18.30 20.91 17.40
C THR A 89 17.65 20.05 16.34
N THR A 90 18.44 19.44 15.46
CA THR A 90 17.90 18.60 14.37
C THR A 90 17.57 17.20 14.86
N TYR A 91 18.52 16.54 15.54
CA TYR A 91 18.24 15.31 16.29
C TYR A 91 19.32 15.00 17.34
N ALA A 92 18.97 14.24 18.38
CA ALA A 92 19.87 13.73 19.41
C ALA A 92 19.48 12.31 19.84
N GLY A 93 20.44 11.52 20.32
CA GLY A 93 20.23 10.15 20.79
C GLY A 93 21.52 9.34 20.95
N PRO A 94 21.47 8.15 21.57
CA PRO A 94 22.61 7.27 21.72
C PRO A 94 23.09 6.72 20.36
N ILE A 95 24.39 6.46 20.26
CA ILE A 95 25.08 5.94 19.07
C ILE A 95 25.51 4.50 19.31
N THR A 96 25.20 3.63 18.35
CA THR A 96 25.82 2.30 18.21
C THR A 96 26.62 2.25 16.90
N LEU A 97 27.82 1.69 16.95
CA LEU A 97 28.75 1.63 15.82
C LEU A 97 28.94 0.20 15.32
N PHE A 98 29.03 0.05 13.99
CA PHE A 98 29.43 -1.18 13.34
C PHE A 98 30.56 -0.89 12.35
N GLU A 99 31.63 -1.66 12.43
CA GLU A 99 32.74 -1.54 11.48
C GLU A 99 32.35 -2.10 10.12
N ARG A 100 32.71 -1.38 9.05
CA ARG A 100 32.47 -1.76 7.67
C ARG A 100 33.76 -2.32 7.06
N GLU A 101 33.63 -3.21 6.09
CA GLU A 101 34.76 -3.87 5.43
C GLU A 101 35.70 -2.90 4.69
N ASP A 102 35.22 -1.70 4.34
CA ASP A 102 36.00 -0.64 3.70
C ASP A 102 36.69 0.32 4.69
N GLY A 103 36.71 -0.02 5.98
CA GLY A 103 37.37 0.76 7.03
C GLY A 103 36.57 1.96 7.55
N GLY A 104 35.32 2.14 7.11
CA GLY A 104 34.38 3.14 7.64
C GLY A 104 33.46 2.57 8.73
N PHE A 105 32.55 3.40 9.26
CA PHE A 105 31.58 2.97 10.27
C PHE A 105 30.13 3.07 9.75
N LEU A 106 29.26 2.16 10.18
CA LEU A 106 27.83 2.39 10.23
C LEU A 106 27.47 2.91 11.61
N TRP A 107 26.78 4.03 11.60
CA TRP A 107 26.26 4.68 12.78
C TRP A 107 24.76 4.42 12.85
N HIS A 108 24.33 3.74 13.90
CA HIS A 108 22.93 3.61 14.30
C HIS A 108 22.60 4.54 15.46
N THR A 109 21.46 5.22 15.41
CA THR A 109 20.96 6.01 16.53
C THR A 109 19.46 5.86 16.66
N THR A 110 18.97 5.77 17.89
CA THR A 110 17.54 5.92 18.17
C THR A 110 17.32 7.38 18.53
N VAL A 111 16.53 8.07 17.71
CA VAL A 111 16.29 9.51 17.90
C VAL A 111 15.44 9.72 19.15
N GLU A 112 15.98 10.37 20.17
CA GLU A 112 15.26 10.72 21.40
C GLU A 112 14.68 12.14 21.34
N ILE A 113 15.40 13.03 20.67
CA ILE A 113 15.03 14.44 20.51
C ILE A 113 15.17 14.75 19.02
N ALA A 114 14.16 15.37 18.41
CA ALA A 114 14.25 15.89 17.05
C ALA A 114 13.29 17.06 16.84
N ASN A 115 13.65 17.97 15.92
CA ASN A 115 12.75 19.05 15.49
C ASN A 115 11.48 18.48 14.81
N ASN A 116 11.63 17.40 14.03
CA ASN A 116 10.50 16.67 13.47
C ASN A 116 10.00 15.61 14.49
N PRO A 117 8.78 15.76 15.05
CA PRO A 117 8.26 14.84 16.05
C PRO A 117 8.11 13.40 15.53
N SER A 118 7.94 13.21 14.21
CA SER A 118 7.81 11.88 13.60
C SER A 118 9.08 11.03 13.69
N TRP A 119 10.23 11.67 13.96
CA TRP A 119 11.52 10.99 14.08
C TRP A 119 11.76 10.43 15.47
N ILE A 120 11.11 10.99 16.50
CA ILE A 120 11.30 10.57 17.90
C ILE A 120 10.90 9.09 18.06
N GLY A 121 11.78 8.32 18.68
CA GLY A 121 11.68 6.86 18.85
C GLY A 121 11.99 6.05 17.59
N LYS A 122 12.38 6.68 16.46
CA LYS A 122 12.73 5.96 15.23
C LYS A 122 14.23 5.70 15.14
N PRO A 123 14.64 4.51 14.67
CA PRO A 123 16.03 4.24 14.35
C PRO A 123 16.46 5.00 13.10
N GLN A 124 17.65 5.57 13.12
CA GLN A 124 18.32 6.19 11.99
C GLN A 124 19.67 5.50 11.78
N THR A 125 20.00 5.20 10.52
CA THR A 125 21.30 4.62 10.18
C THR A 125 22.01 5.51 9.16
N ARG A 126 23.28 5.80 9.42
CA ARG A 126 24.16 6.60 8.54
C ARG A 126 25.46 5.86 8.30
N ARG A 127 26.02 6.00 7.11
CA ARG A 127 27.41 5.66 6.82
C ARG A 127 28.27 6.84 7.25
N ALA A 128 29.21 6.62 8.14
CA ALA A 128 30.21 7.60 8.54
C ALA A 128 31.54 7.25 7.86
N ASP A 129 31.96 8.12 6.94
CA ASP A 129 33.23 8.03 6.23
C ASP A 129 34.17 9.14 6.76
N TYR A 130 35.42 8.80 7.10
CA TYR A 130 36.39 9.72 7.72
C TYR A 130 37.51 10.05 6.74
N SER A 131 37.94 11.30 6.73
CA SER A 131 39.06 11.75 5.88
C SER A 131 39.91 12.81 6.57
N LEU A 132 41.17 12.93 6.16
CA LEU A 132 42.11 13.93 6.64
C LEU A 132 42.56 14.78 5.44
N GLU A 133 42.40 16.10 5.51
CA GLU A 133 42.99 17.03 4.54
C GLU A 133 43.92 18.00 5.27
N GLY A 134 45.22 17.90 4.99
CA GLY A 134 46.23 18.63 5.76
C GLY A 134 46.25 18.18 7.23
N SER A 135 46.01 19.12 8.15
CA SER A 135 45.90 18.85 9.60
C SER A 135 44.46 18.81 10.11
N THR A 136 43.47 18.81 9.22
CA THR A 136 42.05 18.89 9.58
C THR A 136 41.36 17.56 9.32
N GLU A 137 40.68 17.04 10.34
CA GLU A 137 39.87 15.82 10.28
C GLU A 137 38.44 16.13 9.86
N TYR A 138 37.89 15.32 8.95
CA TYR A 138 36.53 15.41 8.44
C TYR A 138 35.77 14.11 8.68
N MET A 139 34.49 14.25 9.01
CA MET A 139 33.54 13.15 9.10
C MET A 139 32.37 13.45 8.17
N THR A 140 32.16 12.60 7.17
CA THR A 140 31.03 12.69 6.24
C THR A 140 29.97 11.66 6.61
N LEU A 141 28.77 12.13 6.94
CA LEU A 141 27.61 11.28 7.21
C LEU A 141 26.74 11.18 5.97
N ARG A 142 26.60 9.97 5.42
CA ARG A 142 25.72 9.66 4.28
C ARG A 142 24.55 8.80 4.75
N PRO A 143 23.36 8.92 4.14
CA PRO A 143 22.31 7.92 4.31
C PRO A 143 22.89 6.52 4.07
N ASN A 144 22.66 5.58 4.99
CA ASN A 144 22.95 4.19 4.68
C ASN A 144 22.02 3.79 3.54
N LYS A 145 22.60 3.26 2.45
CA LYS A 145 21.97 3.06 1.14
C LYS A 145 20.50 2.68 1.32
N GLU A 146 19.59 3.57 0.92
CA GLU A 146 18.19 3.21 0.85
C GLU A 146 18.05 2.04 -0.12
N TYR A 147 17.40 0.98 0.32
CA TYR A 147 16.86 0.00 -0.61
C TYR A 147 15.85 0.77 -1.45
N THR A 148 16.22 1.11 -2.68
CA THR A 148 15.21 1.44 -3.67
C THR A 148 14.45 0.13 -3.87
N LEU A 149 13.19 0.09 -3.44
CA LEU A 149 12.32 -1.05 -3.66
C LEU A 149 12.13 -1.13 -5.18
N LYS A 150 12.85 -2.07 -5.79
CA LYS A 150 12.84 -2.30 -7.23
C LYS A 150 12.20 -3.64 -7.46
N VAL A 151 11.29 -3.67 -8.43
CA VAL A 151 10.83 -4.91 -9.03
C VAL A 151 11.79 -5.25 -10.16
N ALA A 152 12.23 -6.49 -10.20
CA ALA A 152 13.06 -7.07 -11.25
C ALA A 152 12.50 -8.44 -11.63
N VAL A 153 12.76 -8.84 -12.87
CA VAL A 153 12.52 -10.21 -13.34
C VAL A 153 13.83 -10.96 -13.19
N GLU A 154 13.78 -12.11 -12.53
CA GLU A 154 14.96 -12.90 -12.17
C GLU A 154 14.66 -14.39 -12.31
N ASP A 155 15.68 -15.16 -12.71
CA ASP A 155 15.61 -16.61 -12.66
C ASP A 155 15.55 -17.08 -11.21
N ARG A 156 14.53 -17.88 -10.88
CA ARG A 156 14.29 -18.43 -9.54
C ARG A 156 14.24 -19.95 -9.58
N PRO A 157 14.62 -20.64 -8.48
CA PRO A 157 14.45 -22.07 -8.39
C PRO A 157 12.98 -22.49 -8.60
N TYR A 158 12.79 -23.62 -9.27
CA TYR A 158 11.45 -24.21 -9.42
C TYR A 158 10.82 -24.46 -8.04
N PRO A 159 9.56 -24.03 -7.82
CA PRO A 159 8.89 -24.22 -6.53
C PRO A 159 8.65 -25.71 -6.26
N LYS A 160 8.94 -26.14 -5.03
CA LYS A 160 8.77 -27.54 -4.62
C LYS A 160 7.57 -27.69 -3.69
N LEU A 161 6.88 -28.83 -3.76
CA LEU A 161 5.91 -29.21 -2.74
C LEU A 161 6.58 -29.26 -1.37
N GLN A 162 5.96 -28.63 -0.37
CA GLN A 162 6.47 -28.66 1.02
C GLN A 162 5.61 -29.53 1.92
N LYS A 163 4.32 -29.67 1.61
CA LYS A 163 3.36 -30.52 2.33
C LYS A 163 2.53 -31.35 1.35
N PRO A 164 1.98 -32.51 1.76
CA PRO A 164 1.08 -33.31 0.93
C PRO A 164 -0.19 -32.57 0.47
N THR A 165 -0.55 -31.47 1.13
CA THR A 165 -1.70 -30.61 0.79
C THR A 165 -1.39 -29.56 -0.28
N ASP A 166 -0.14 -29.45 -0.71
CA ASP A 166 0.29 -28.40 -1.65
C ASP A 166 0.06 -28.81 -3.11
N ALA A 167 0.00 -27.83 -3.99
CA ALA A 167 0.10 -28.00 -5.44
C ALA A 167 1.13 -27.04 -6.03
N VAL A 168 1.73 -27.39 -7.17
CA VAL A 168 2.48 -26.47 -8.02
C VAL A 168 1.68 -26.18 -9.26
N LEU A 169 1.51 -24.89 -9.57
CA LEU A 169 0.82 -24.42 -10.76
C LEU A 169 1.82 -23.91 -11.78
N LYS A 170 1.57 -24.20 -13.06
CA LYS A 170 2.09 -23.42 -14.18
C LYS A 170 1.14 -22.26 -14.43
N ILE A 171 1.60 -21.03 -14.29
CA ILE A 171 0.77 -19.84 -14.40
C ILE A 171 0.44 -19.57 -15.85
N THR A 172 -0.83 -19.31 -16.16
CA THR A 172 -1.28 -18.89 -17.50
C THR A 172 -1.40 -17.37 -17.56
N SER A 173 -1.94 -16.78 -16.49
CA SER A 173 -2.05 -15.34 -16.35
C SER A 173 -1.95 -14.90 -14.89
N THR A 174 -1.41 -13.71 -14.70
CA THR A 174 -1.28 -13.06 -13.40
C THR A 174 -1.48 -11.56 -13.59
N ALA A 175 -1.90 -10.85 -12.56
CA ALA A 175 -2.18 -9.42 -12.67
C ALA A 175 -1.42 -8.60 -11.64
N LEU A 176 -1.36 -7.31 -11.95
CA LEU A 176 -0.81 -6.30 -11.07
C LEU A 176 -1.96 -5.63 -10.31
N CYS A 177 -1.87 -5.66 -8.98
CA CYS A 177 -2.88 -5.10 -8.09
C CYS A 177 -2.44 -3.73 -7.55
N GLY A 178 -3.42 -2.89 -7.19
CA GLY A 178 -3.18 -1.67 -6.41
C GLY A 178 -2.35 -1.92 -5.16
N SER A 179 -2.57 -3.05 -4.48
CA SER A 179 -1.84 -3.35 -3.25
C SER A 179 -0.39 -3.72 -3.47
N ASP A 180 -0.01 -4.14 -4.68
CA ASP A 180 1.41 -4.38 -5.00
C ASP A 180 2.21 -3.08 -4.96
N LEU A 181 1.55 -1.94 -5.19
CA LEU A 181 2.20 -0.64 -5.09
C LEU A 181 2.53 -0.24 -3.64
N HIS A 182 1.86 -0.80 -2.63
CA HIS A 182 2.17 -0.44 -1.24
C HIS A 182 3.56 -0.90 -0.80
N PHE A 183 3.97 -2.11 -1.18
CA PHE A 183 5.35 -2.54 -0.95
C PHE A 183 6.30 -1.92 -1.98
N TYR A 184 5.88 -1.66 -3.22
CA TYR A 184 6.72 -0.95 -4.20
C TYR A 184 7.08 0.47 -3.75
N ARG A 185 6.15 1.19 -3.12
CA ARG A 185 6.35 2.53 -2.56
C ARG A 185 7.00 2.52 -1.16
N GLY A 186 7.15 1.36 -0.55
CA GLY A 186 7.69 1.23 0.81
C GLY A 186 6.74 1.61 1.94
N HIS A 187 5.45 1.79 1.64
CA HIS A 187 4.41 2.03 2.66
C HIS A 187 4.23 0.80 3.57
N LEU A 188 4.47 -0.39 3.01
CA LEU A 188 4.47 -1.65 3.76
C LEU A 188 5.85 -2.29 3.74
N LYS A 189 6.36 -2.62 4.93
CA LYS A 189 7.62 -3.36 5.08
C LYS A 189 7.43 -4.79 4.59
N CYS A 190 8.17 -5.19 3.57
CA CYS A 190 8.22 -6.57 3.08
C CYS A 190 9.58 -7.21 3.38
N PRO A 191 9.66 -8.54 3.54
CA PRO A 191 10.93 -9.24 3.40
C PRO A 191 11.52 -8.91 2.02
N PRO A 192 12.85 -8.76 1.89
CA PRO A 192 13.47 -8.74 0.58
C PRO A 192 13.27 -10.11 -0.09
N ASP A 193 13.40 -10.16 -1.42
CA ASP A 193 13.60 -11.40 -2.16
C ASP A 193 12.39 -12.35 -2.28
N PHE A 194 11.16 -11.82 -2.26
CA PHE A 194 9.94 -12.61 -2.51
C PHE A 194 9.42 -12.42 -3.93
N VAL A 195 8.71 -13.42 -4.46
CA VAL A 195 8.02 -13.30 -5.75
C VAL A 195 6.72 -12.50 -5.57
N CYS A 196 6.52 -11.47 -6.40
CA CYS A 196 5.37 -10.57 -6.31
C CYS A 196 4.05 -11.21 -6.80
N GLY A 197 2.93 -10.55 -6.50
CA GLY A 197 1.64 -10.79 -7.15
C GLY A 197 0.76 -11.85 -6.51
N HIS A 198 -0.53 -11.56 -6.39
CA HIS A 198 -1.50 -12.40 -5.68
C HIS A 198 -2.79 -12.61 -6.46
N GLU A 199 -2.79 -12.23 -7.74
CA GLU A 199 -3.90 -12.41 -8.64
C GLU A 199 -3.46 -13.30 -9.78
N PHE A 200 -3.71 -14.60 -9.71
CA PHE A 200 -3.21 -15.52 -10.73
C PHE A 200 -4.12 -16.72 -10.99
N VAL A 201 -3.98 -17.23 -12.21
CA VAL A 201 -4.68 -18.39 -12.77
C VAL A 201 -3.61 -19.31 -13.34
N GLY A 202 -3.80 -20.62 -13.20
CA GLY A 202 -2.81 -21.57 -13.68
C GLY A 202 -3.35 -22.98 -13.83
N THR A 203 -2.51 -23.85 -14.36
CA THR A 203 -2.78 -25.27 -14.50
C THR A 203 -1.96 -26.05 -13.48
N ILE A 204 -2.57 -27.01 -12.79
CA ILE A 204 -1.86 -27.88 -11.84
C ILE A 204 -0.87 -28.76 -12.61
N VAL A 205 0.41 -28.68 -12.28
CA VAL A 205 1.48 -29.52 -12.88
C VAL A 205 2.08 -30.51 -11.89
N GLU A 206 2.00 -30.22 -10.59
CA GLU A 206 2.39 -31.11 -9.51
C GLU A 206 1.39 -30.98 -8.36
N LYS A 207 1.13 -32.06 -7.63
CA LYS A 207 0.26 -32.03 -6.44
C LYS A 207 0.75 -33.03 -5.41
N GLY A 208 0.58 -32.70 -4.14
CA GLY A 208 0.82 -33.65 -3.07
C GLY A 208 -0.25 -34.73 -2.99
N ASP A 209 0.04 -35.78 -2.21
CA ASP A 209 -0.80 -36.97 -2.11
C ASP A 209 -2.18 -36.68 -1.50
N ASP A 210 -2.28 -35.67 -0.63
CA ASP A 210 -3.53 -35.30 0.03
C ASP A 210 -4.41 -34.37 -0.84
N VAL A 211 -3.95 -33.96 -2.03
CA VAL A 211 -4.76 -33.17 -2.97
C VAL A 211 -5.63 -34.09 -3.81
N SER A 212 -6.89 -34.25 -3.42
CA SER A 212 -7.83 -35.21 -4.02
C SER A 212 -8.95 -34.54 -4.82
N ASN A 213 -9.24 -33.25 -4.58
CA ASN A 213 -10.30 -32.52 -5.30
C ASN A 213 -9.90 -32.10 -6.72
N PHE A 214 -8.61 -32.25 -7.06
CA PHE A 214 -8.01 -31.75 -8.29
C PHE A 214 -7.06 -32.77 -8.92
N ALA A 215 -6.97 -32.75 -10.24
CA ALA A 215 -6.03 -33.53 -11.03
C ALA A 215 -4.91 -32.67 -11.63
N ILE A 216 -3.78 -33.30 -11.95
CA ILE A 216 -2.78 -32.66 -12.83
C ILE A 216 -3.46 -32.35 -14.17
N GLY A 217 -3.28 -31.14 -14.67
CA GLY A 217 -3.96 -30.62 -15.86
C GLY A 217 -5.22 -29.81 -15.58
N ASP A 218 -5.76 -29.82 -14.35
CA ASP A 218 -6.89 -28.95 -14.00
C ASP A 218 -6.44 -27.47 -14.02
N GLN A 219 -7.23 -26.62 -14.69
CA GLN A 219 -7.08 -25.18 -14.67
C GLN A 219 -7.81 -24.60 -13.45
N VAL A 220 -7.17 -23.70 -12.72
CA VAL A 220 -7.65 -23.17 -11.44
C VAL A 220 -7.47 -21.66 -11.30
N VAL A 221 -8.42 -21.02 -10.61
CA VAL A 221 -8.31 -19.65 -10.09
C VAL A 221 -7.83 -19.73 -8.65
N VAL A 222 -6.88 -18.86 -8.28
CA VAL A 222 -6.29 -18.84 -6.94
C VAL A 222 -6.73 -17.57 -6.21
N PRO A 223 -7.61 -17.67 -5.20
CA PRO A 223 -7.85 -16.57 -4.28
C PRO A 223 -6.54 -16.08 -3.66
N PHE A 224 -6.38 -14.76 -3.54
CA PHE A 224 -5.14 -14.14 -3.06
C PHE A 224 -4.70 -14.54 -1.65
N PHE A 225 -5.56 -15.18 -0.86
CA PHE A 225 -5.30 -15.65 0.50
C PHE A 225 -5.74 -17.11 0.68
N THR A 226 -4.85 -17.97 1.18
CA THR A 226 -5.17 -19.39 1.39
C THR A 226 -6.18 -19.59 2.52
N SER A 227 -6.94 -20.69 2.45
CA SER A 227 -7.99 -20.99 3.43
C SER A 227 -8.03 -22.48 3.74
N CYS A 228 -8.05 -22.85 5.02
CA CYS A 228 -8.15 -24.25 5.46
C CYS A 228 -9.57 -24.80 5.51
N GLN A 229 -10.60 -23.94 5.47
CA GLN A 229 -12.02 -24.32 5.54
C GLN A 229 -12.48 -25.08 6.81
N GLU A 230 -11.63 -25.24 7.82
CA GLU A 230 -11.95 -25.98 9.06
C GLU A 230 -11.77 -25.17 10.36
N CYS A 231 -10.95 -24.10 10.35
CA CYS A 231 -10.70 -23.32 11.56
C CYS A 231 -11.91 -22.45 11.96
N TYR A 232 -11.87 -21.91 13.18
CA TYR A 232 -12.92 -21.05 13.76
C TYR A 232 -13.44 -19.97 12.80
N TYR A 233 -12.55 -19.29 12.10
CA TYR A 233 -12.90 -18.23 11.14
C TYR A 233 -13.49 -18.77 9.84
N CYS A 234 -12.91 -19.82 9.28
CA CYS A 234 -13.32 -20.33 7.97
C CYS A 234 -14.73 -20.91 8.01
N VAL A 235 -15.08 -21.69 9.04
CA VAL A 235 -16.43 -22.28 9.17
C VAL A 235 -17.53 -21.23 9.41
N ARG A 236 -17.16 -19.97 9.60
CA ARG A 236 -18.06 -18.81 9.76
C ARG A 236 -18.04 -17.87 8.55
N GLY A 237 -17.46 -18.30 7.43
CA GLY A 237 -17.35 -17.46 6.24
C GLY A 237 -16.33 -16.32 6.37
N GLN A 238 -15.43 -16.35 7.36
CA GLN A 238 -14.41 -15.32 7.60
C GLN A 238 -13.03 -15.76 7.09
N ALA A 239 -12.99 -16.36 5.91
CA ALA A 239 -11.79 -17.00 5.36
C ALA A 239 -10.58 -16.06 5.20
N SER A 240 -10.78 -14.74 5.09
CA SER A 240 -9.69 -13.75 5.04
C SER A 240 -8.86 -13.67 6.32
N ARG A 241 -9.32 -14.29 7.41
CA ARG A 241 -8.63 -14.43 8.69
C ARG A 241 -8.44 -15.90 9.08
N CYS A 242 -8.32 -16.79 8.09
CA CYS A 242 -7.96 -18.18 8.32
C CYS A 242 -6.74 -18.31 9.26
N ALA A 243 -6.85 -19.14 10.30
CA ALA A 243 -5.77 -19.35 11.26
C ALA A 243 -4.53 -20.05 10.67
N LYS A 244 -4.71 -20.75 9.55
CA LYS A 244 -3.65 -21.37 8.73
C LYS A 244 -3.47 -20.65 7.38
N GLY A 245 -4.06 -19.46 7.23
CA GLY A 245 -4.03 -18.72 5.98
C GLY A 245 -2.64 -18.16 5.72
N GLU A 246 -2.30 -17.99 4.46
CA GLU A 246 -1.06 -17.41 3.96
C GLU A 246 -1.42 -16.47 2.79
N LEU A 247 -0.70 -15.36 2.68
CA LEU A 247 -0.93 -14.34 1.66
C LEU A 247 0.12 -14.48 0.56
N PHE A 248 -0.32 -14.62 -0.68
CA PHE A 248 0.60 -14.67 -1.82
C PHE A 248 1.21 -13.28 -2.08
N GLY A 249 2.50 -13.24 -2.44
CA GLY A 249 3.16 -12.12 -3.11
C GLY A 249 2.91 -10.72 -2.55
N ASN A 250 2.79 -10.57 -1.22
CA ASN A 250 2.39 -9.31 -0.58
C ASN A 250 2.95 -9.23 0.87
N SER A 251 2.76 -8.14 1.62
CA SER A 251 3.60 -7.81 2.79
C SER A 251 2.91 -7.76 4.17
N VAL A 252 1.64 -8.17 4.33
CA VAL A 252 0.92 -8.03 5.62
C VAL A 252 0.07 -9.25 6.02
N PRO A 253 0.20 -9.81 7.25
CA PRO A 253 1.33 -9.86 8.17
C PRO A 253 1.88 -11.29 8.39
N VAL A 254 3.21 -11.45 8.58
CA VAL A 254 3.98 -12.65 9.03
C VAL A 254 3.84 -13.95 8.20
N ASN A 255 2.75 -14.16 7.46
CA ASN A 255 2.42 -15.37 6.72
C ASN A 255 2.42 -15.15 5.21
N THR A 256 3.33 -14.33 4.71
CA THR A 256 3.54 -14.14 3.27
C THR A 256 4.28 -15.33 2.67
N ILE A 257 3.85 -15.75 1.50
CA ILE A 257 4.53 -16.71 0.64
C ILE A 257 4.73 -16.13 -0.77
N ASP A 258 5.59 -16.76 -1.56
CA ASP A 258 5.84 -16.36 -2.94
C ASP A 258 4.56 -16.27 -3.75
N GLY A 259 4.47 -15.20 -4.55
CA GLY A 259 3.34 -14.87 -5.39
C GLY A 259 3.37 -15.48 -6.78
N GLY A 260 2.40 -15.07 -7.59
CA GLY A 260 2.16 -15.58 -8.93
C GLY A 260 2.59 -14.67 -10.07
N GLN A 261 3.34 -13.59 -9.86
CA GLN A 261 4.05 -12.90 -10.95
C GLN A 261 5.32 -13.69 -11.31
N ALA A 262 5.13 -14.92 -11.74
CA ALA A 262 6.15 -15.91 -12.10
C ALA A 262 5.57 -16.92 -13.11
N GLU A 263 6.42 -17.81 -13.64
CA GLU A 263 5.97 -18.90 -14.51
C GLU A 263 5.36 -20.07 -13.72
N TYR A 264 5.82 -20.28 -12.48
CA TYR A 264 5.36 -21.34 -11.59
C TYR A 264 5.20 -20.83 -10.17
N VAL A 265 4.22 -21.38 -9.43
CA VAL A 265 3.97 -21.01 -8.03
C VAL A 265 3.50 -22.22 -7.22
N ARG A 266 3.90 -22.29 -5.95
CA ARG A 266 3.39 -23.26 -4.98
C ARG A 266 2.14 -22.71 -4.30
N VAL A 267 1.07 -23.50 -4.27
CA VAL A 267 -0.19 -23.19 -3.58
C VAL A 267 -0.40 -24.17 -2.41
N PRO A 268 -0.32 -23.69 -1.15
CA PRO A 268 -0.67 -24.48 0.02
C PRO A 268 -2.19 -24.70 0.13
N LEU A 269 -2.57 -25.77 0.85
CA LEU A 269 -3.97 -26.09 1.13
C LEU A 269 -4.81 -26.16 -0.16
N ALA A 270 -4.29 -26.81 -1.20
CA ALA A 270 -4.81 -26.75 -2.56
C ALA A 270 -6.30 -27.12 -2.65
N ASN A 271 -6.72 -28.20 -1.95
CA ASN A 271 -8.12 -28.64 -1.93
C ASN A 271 -9.12 -27.57 -1.47
N THR A 272 -8.69 -26.66 -0.59
CA THR A 272 -9.55 -25.71 0.10
C THR A 272 -9.31 -24.26 -0.33
N THR A 273 -8.17 -23.98 -0.97
CA THR A 273 -7.84 -22.66 -1.55
C THR A 273 -8.31 -22.55 -3.00
N LEU A 274 -8.05 -23.57 -3.83
CA LEU A 274 -8.25 -23.49 -5.28
C LEU A 274 -9.74 -23.56 -5.66
N PHE A 275 -10.08 -22.89 -6.76
CA PHE A 275 -11.33 -23.07 -7.47
C PHE A 275 -11.05 -23.54 -8.90
N LYS A 276 -11.84 -24.47 -9.41
CA LYS A 276 -11.82 -24.80 -10.84
C LYS A 276 -12.22 -23.56 -11.65
N THR A 277 -11.66 -23.40 -12.85
CA THR A 277 -12.04 -22.27 -13.68
C THR A 277 -13.52 -22.34 -14.06
N PRO A 278 -14.29 -21.27 -13.78
CA PRO A 278 -15.67 -21.17 -14.27
C PRO A 278 -15.70 -21.15 -15.80
N LYS A 279 -16.66 -21.87 -16.38
CA LYS A 279 -16.80 -22.00 -17.85
C LYS A 279 -17.49 -20.81 -18.52
N ASP A 280 -18.24 -20.04 -17.74
CA ASP A 280 -19.12 -18.98 -18.24
C ASP A 280 -18.42 -17.61 -18.31
N ILE A 281 -17.12 -17.53 -17.99
CA ILE A 281 -16.33 -16.29 -18.15
C ILE A 281 -15.09 -16.56 -19.02
N PRO A 282 -14.70 -15.62 -19.90
CA PRO A 282 -13.50 -15.77 -20.71
C PRO A 282 -12.25 -15.94 -19.86
N GLU A 283 -11.27 -16.69 -20.38
CA GLU A 283 -10.03 -16.98 -19.68
C GLU A 283 -9.28 -15.72 -19.24
N GLU A 284 -9.29 -14.68 -20.08
CA GLU A 284 -8.64 -13.41 -19.80
C GLU A 284 -9.25 -12.67 -18.60
N MET A 285 -10.49 -13.00 -18.23
CA MET A 285 -11.20 -12.39 -17.10
C MET A 285 -11.12 -13.22 -15.82
N LEU A 286 -10.66 -14.46 -15.88
CA LEU A 286 -10.54 -15.35 -14.71
C LEU A 286 -9.71 -14.72 -13.58
N VAL A 287 -8.69 -13.93 -13.94
CA VAL A 287 -7.83 -13.24 -12.95
C VAL A 287 -8.60 -12.25 -12.08
N LEU A 288 -9.72 -11.70 -12.56
CA LEU A 288 -10.58 -10.81 -11.77
C LEU A 288 -11.18 -11.52 -10.55
N MET A 289 -11.43 -12.83 -10.66
CA MET A 289 -11.98 -13.67 -9.59
C MET A 289 -10.93 -14.07 -8.54
N ALA A 290 -9.64 -13.85 -8.80
CA ALA A 290 -8.59 -14.07 -7.80
C ALA A 290 -8.64 -13.03 -6.67
N ASP A 291 -9.05 -11.79 -6.98
CA ASP A 291 -9.13 -10.68 -6.01
C ASP A 291 -10.20 -9.64 -6.35
N ILE A 292 -9.95 -8.77 -7.35
CA ILE A 292 -10.61 -7.47 -7.40
C ILE A 292 -12.13 -7.53 -7.61
N PHE A 293 -12.65 -8.53 -8.32
CA PHE A 293 -14.10 -8.66 -8.51
C PHE A 293 -14.79 -9.14 -7.22
N PRO A 294 -14.38 -10.25 -6.58
CA PRO A 294 -14.85 -10.62 -5.24
C PRO A 294 -14.67 -9.50 -4.21
N THR A 295 -13.57 -8.75 -4.26
CA THR A 295 -13.32 -7.61 -3.36
C THR A 295 -14.30 -6.46 -3.59
N GLY A 296 -14.62 -6.11 -4.84
CA GLY A 296 -15.68 -5.15 -5.17
C GLY A 296 -17.07 -5.65 -4.73
N TYR A 297 -17.39 -6.92 -4.98
CA TYR A 297 -18.61 -7.55 -4.48
C TYR A 297 -18.69 -7.53 -2.95
N PHE A 298 -17.60 -7.80 -2.25
CA PHE A 298 -17.55 -7.75 -0.79
C PHE A 298 -17.81 -6.35 -0.24
N ALA A 299 -17.27 -5.31 -0.89
CA ALA A 299 -17.53 -3.93 -0.51
C ALA A 299 -19.02 -3.58 -0.59
N ALA A 300 -19.66 -3.93 -1.72
CA ALA A 300 -21.08 -3.66 -1.97
C ALA A 300 -22.02 -4.53 -1.14
N SER A 301 -21.84 -5.85 -1.19
CA SER A 301 -22.77 -6.82 -0.60
C SER A 301 -22.90 -6.70 0.92
N ARG A 302 -21.86 -6.21 1.60
CA ARG A 302 -21.81 -6.07 3.06
C ARG A 302 -23.01 -5.29 3.62
N PHE A 303 -23.46 -4.27 2.90
CA PHE A 303 -24.56 -3.40 3.33
C PHE A 303 -25.71 -3.31 2.33
N LEU A 304 -25.53 -3.78 1.09
CA LEU A 304 -26.54 -3.62 0.03
C LEU A 304 -27.31 -4.91 -0.32
N LYS A 305 -26.75 -6.10 -0.09
CA LYS A 305 -27.29 -7.37 -0.64
C LYS A 305 -28.70 -7.71 -0.15
N ASN A 306 -29.04 -7.35 1.08
CA ASN A 306 -30.29 -7.75 1.75
C ASN A 306 -31.21 -6.56 2.06
N LEU A 307 -31.07 -5.46 1.32
CA LEU A 307 -31.93 -4.29 1.52
C LEU A 307 -33.37 -4.57 1.07
N PRO A 308 -34.39 -4.10 1.82
CA PRO A 308 -35.76 -4.12 1.35
C PRO A 308 -35.91 -3.22 0.12
N GLN A 309 -36.90 -3.50 -0.74
CA GLN A 309 -37.06 -2.80 -2.01
C GLN A 309 -37.09 -1.27 -1.89
N ARG A 310 -37.79 -0.74 -0.87
CA ARG A 310 -37.81 0.71 -0.58
C ARG A 310 -36.40 1.29 -0.46
N ASP A 311 -35.56 0.64 0.34
CA ASP A 311 -34.21 1.12 0.61
C ASP A 311 -33.32 1.00 -0.65
N ARG A 312 -33.51 -0.04 -1.47
CA ARG A 312 -32.82 -0.18 -2.76
C ARG A 312 -33.12 0.98 -3.73
N ASP A 313 -34.34 1.50 -3.69
CA ASP A 313 -34.81 2.59 -4.55
C ASP A 313 -34.41 3.99 -4.02
N GLU A 314 -34.29 4.15 -2.70
CA GLU A 314 -34.03 5.44 -2.05
C GLU A 314 -32.57 5.67 -1.64
N PHE A 315 -31.77 4.62 -1.42
CA PHE A 315 -30.43 4.76 -0.86
C PHE A 315 -29.51 5.57 -1.78
N THR A 316 -28.87 6.58 -1.20
CA THR A 316 -27.73 7.27 -1.79
C THR A 316 -26.47 6.50 -1.47
N THR A 317 -26.00 5.70 -2.43
CA THR A 317 -24.78 4.92 -2.30
C THR A 317 -23.61 5.64 -2.96
N VAL A 318 -22.45 5.65 -2.33
CA VAL A 318 -21.24 6.29 -2.86
C VAL A 318 -20.09 5.29 -2.90
N VAL A 319 -19.30 5.31 -3.97
CA VAL A 319 -18.00 4.64 -4.06
C VAL A 319 -16.92 5.71 -4.17
N ILE A 320 -15.96 5.70 -3.24
CA ILE A 320 -14.79 6.57 -3.26
C ILE A 320 -13.60 5.76 -3.78
N GLY A 321 -13.08 6.19 -4.93
CA GLY A 321 -12.05 5.51 -5.72
C GLY A 321 -12.66 4.75 -6.89
N CYS A 322 -12.28 5.13 -8.11
CA CYS A 322 -12.71 4.54 -9.38
C CYS A 322 -11.56 3.76 -10.05
N GLY A 323 -10.61 3.23 -9.26
CA GLY A 323 -9.65 2.22 -9.74
C GLY A 323 -10.34 0.86 -10.00
N PRO A 324 -9.59 -0.21 -10.34
CA PRO A 324 -10.17 -1.51 -10.70
C PRO A 324 -11.16 -2.07 -9.68
N VAL A 325 -10.80 -2.06 -8.39
CA VAL A 325 -11.70 -2.51 -7.31
C VAL A 325 -12.95 -1.63 -7.24
N GLY A 326 -12.80 -0.32 -7.44
CA GLY A 326 -13.91 0.64 -7.47
C GLY A 326 -14.88 0.37 -8.61
N ILE A 327 -14.38 0.14 -9.82
CA ILE A 327 -15.19 -0.25 -10.98
C ILE A 327 -15.96 -1.55 -10.70
N CYS A 328 -15.31 -2.56 -10.09
CA CYS A 328 -15.98 -3.79 -9.66
C CYS A 328 -17.06 -3.52 -8.58
N ALA A 329 -16.77 -2.67 -7.60
CA ALA A 329 -17.69 -2.31 -6.52
C ALA A 329 -18.92 -1.55 -7.03
N ILE A 330 -18.72 -0.57 -7.93
CA ILE A 330 -19.79 0.16 -8.62
C ILE A 330 -20.67 -0.81 -9.40
N THR A 331 -20.05 -1.67 -10.21
CA THR A 331 -20.76 -2.67 -11.01
C THR A 331 -21.63 -3.56 -10.13
N CYS A 332 -21.08 -4.08 -9.02
CA CYS A 332 -21.83 -4.90 -8.07
C CYS A 332 -22.95 -4.10 -7.38
N ALA A 333 -22.68 -2.87 -6.94
CA ALA A 333 -23.64 -2.04 -6.24
C ALA A 333 -24.85 -1.67 -7.11
N LEU A 334 -24.64 -1.39 -8.40
CA LEU A 334 -25.72 -1.10 -9.35
C LEU A 334 -26.72 -2.26 -9.57
N THR A 335 -26.35 -3.50 -9.19
CA THR A 335 -27.30 -4.63 -9.16
C THR A 335 -28.15 -4.66 -7.89
N MET A 336 -27.72 -3.94 -6.84
CA MET A 336 -28.30 -3.98 -5.50
C MET A 336 -29.09 -2.70 -5.17
N VAL A 337 -28.70 -1.55 -5.73
CA VAL A 337 -29.36 -0.26 -5.53
C VAL A 337 -29.49 0.50 -6.84
N LYS A 338 -30.44 1.45 -6.87
CA LYS A 338 -30.72 2.25 -8.06
C LYS A 338 -29.70 3.35 -8.33
N THR A 339 -29.13 3.94 -7.28
CA THR A 339 -28.30 5.14 -7.37
C THR A 339 -26.92 4.90 -6.75
N VAL A 340 -25.87 5.02 -7.57
CA VAL A 340 -24.47 4.95 -7.13
C VAL A 340 -23.73 6.18 -7.64
N TYR A 341 -23.16 6.95 -6.71
CA TYR A 341 -22.22 8.05 -7.01
C TYR A 341 -20.79 7.53 -6.97
N ALA A 342 -19.97 7.96 -7.91
CA ALA A 342 -18.58 7.55 -8.04
C ALA A 342 -17.65 8.77 -7.89
N ILE A 343 -16.76 8.73 -6.90
CA ILE A 343 -15.84 9.83 -6.60
C ILE A 343 -14.40 9.41 -6.91
N ASP A 344 -13.69 10.20 -7.69
CA ASP A 344 -12.25 10.03 -7.98
C ASP A 344 -11.65 11.40 -8.37
N SER A 345 -10.33 11.51 -8.35
CA SER A 345 -9.60 12.69 -8.82
C SER A 345 -9.22 12.61 -10.30
N VAL A 346 -9.20 11.40 -10.88
CA VAL A 346 -8.78 11.14 -12.27
C VAL A 346 -10.00 11.14 -13.22
N PRO A 347 -10.12 12.11 -14.15
CA PRO A 347 -11.27 12.23 -15.04
C PRO A 347 -11.55 10.98 -15.89
N GLU A 348 -10.51 10.30 -16.37
CA GLU A 348 -10.65 9.10 -17.19
C GLU A 348 -11.30 7.96 -16.40
N ARG A 349 -11.00 7.84 -15.10
CA ARG A 349 -11.63 6.82 -14.24
C ARG A 349 -13.10 7.12 -13.97
N LEU A 350 -13.43 8.40 -13.82
CA LEU A 350 -14.82 8.85 -13.69
C LEU A 350 -15.61 8.58 -14.97
N ALA A 351 -15.00 8.78 -16.15
CA ALA A 351 -15.63 8.46 -17.43
C ALA A 351 -15.93 6.95 -17.55
N GLU A 352 -15.04 6.07 -17.09
CA GLU A 352 -15.33 4.63 -17.05
C GLU A 352 -16.46 4.29 -16.05
N ALA A 353 -16.48 4.93 -14.88
CA ALA A 353 -17.56 4.77 -13.91
C ALA A 353 -18.94 5.23 -14.45
N GLU A 354 -18.97 6.32 -15.23
CA GLU A 354 -20.17 6.83 -15.87
C GLU A 354 -20.72 5.84 -16.92
N LYS A 355 -19.84 5.28 -17.76
CA LYS A 355 -20.23 4.29 -18.78
C LYS A 355 -20.92 3.05 -18.20
N ILE A 356 -20.56 2.64 -16.99
CA ILE A 356 -21.18 1.48 -16.32
C ILE A 356 -22.46 1.82 -15.55
N GLY A 357 -22.82 3.11 -15.47
CA GLY A 357 -24.09 3.61 -14.94
C GLY A 357 -24.01 4.36 -13.60
N ALA A 358 -22.81 4.68 -13.08
CA ALA A 358 -22.67 5.52 -11.91
C ALA A 358 -22.75 7.01 -12.25
N ILE A 359 -23.01 7.84 -11.24
CA ILE A 359 -23.01 9.30 -11.36
C ILE A 359 -21.62 9.81 -10.94
N PRO A 360 -20.77 10.30 -11.87
CA PRO A 360 -19.43 10.72 -11.54
C PRO A 360 -19.42 12.06 -10.79
N ILE A 361 -18.56 12.17 -9.78
CA ILE A 361 -18.25 13.42 -9.07
C ILE A 361 -16.73 13.54 -8.97
N ASN A 362 -16.16 14.59 -9.54
CA ASN A 362 -14.74 14.86 -9.36
C ASN A 362 -14.45 15.29 -7.92
N LEU A 363 -13.35 14.80 -7.35
CA LEU A 363 -12.92 15.12 -5.99
C LEU A 363 -12.80 16.63 -5.73
N SER A 364 -12.42 17.42 -6.75
CA SER A 364 -12.29 18.87 -6.63
C SER A 364 -13.62 19.63 -6.64
N ASP A 365 -14.73 18.95 -6.90
CA ASP A 365 -16.05 19.56 -7.12
C ASP A 365 -16.99 19.34 -5.92
N ASN A 366 -16.49 19.64 -4.72
CA ASN A 366 -17.21 19.62 -3.44
C ASN A 366 -18.13 18.40 -3.24
N PRO A 367 -17.59 17.17 -3.26
CA PRO A 367 -18.39 15.94 -3.24
C PRO A 367 -19.37 15.85 -2.07
N VAL A 368 -18.98 16.30 -0.87
CA VAL A 368 -19.85 16.26 0.32
C VAL A 368 -21.16 17.04 0.09
N GLU A 369 -21.07 18.26 -0.44
CA GLU A 369 -22.24 19.10 -0.68
C GLU A 369 -23.12 18.55 -1.80
N LYS A 370 -22.52 17.99 -2.85
CA LYS A 370 -23.28 17.31 -3.91
C LYS A 370 -24.04 16.09 -3.42
N ILE A 371 -23.42 15.27 -2.58
CA ILE A 371 -24.07 14.11 -1.98
C ILE A 371 -25.22 14.55 -1.05
N LYS A 372 -25.01 15.59 -0.22
CA LYS A 372 -26.10 16.14 0.59
C LYS A 372 -27.24 16.68 -0.28
N ALA A 373 -26.94 17.45 -1.32
CA ALA A 373 -27.97 17.98 -2.22
C ALA A 373 -28.78 16.85 -2.88
N ALA A 374 -28.11 15.79 -3.33
CA ALA A 374 -28.74 14.62 -3.92
C ALA A 374 -29.64 13.84 -2.95
N SER A 375 -29.31 13.84 -1.65
CA SER A 375 -30.04 13.05 -0.65
C SER A 375 -31.00 13.86 0.23
N GLY A 376 -31.34 15.09 -0.18
CA GLY A 376 -32.25 15.98 0.57
C GLY A 376 -31.63 16.52 1.86
N GLY A 377 -30.32 16.77 1.86
CA GLY A 377 -29.54 17.29 2.98
C GLY A 377 -29.01 16.24 3.95
N ARG A 378 -29.36 14.95 3.76
CA ARG A 378 -29.09 13.89 4.74
C ARG A 378 -27.62 13.43 4.74
N GLY A 379 -27.00 13.34 3.56
CA GLY A 379 -25.76 12.58 3.32
C GLY A 379 -26.01 11.20 2.71
N ALA A 380 -24.95 10.43 2.48
CA ALA A 380 -25.00 9.08 1.90
C ALA A 380 -25.48 8.03 2.92
N ASP A 381 -26.28 7.06 2.46
CA ASP A 381 -26.72 5.90 3.24
C ASP A 381 -25.61 4.88 3.43
N VAL A 382 -24.88 4.60 2.34
CA VAL A 382 -23.74 3.67 2.31
C VAL A 382 -22.60 4.32 1.54
N VAL A 383 -21.40 4.28 2.13
CA VAL A 383 -20.16 4.68 1.42
C VAL A 383 -19.22 3.48 1.36
N MET A 384 -18.82 3.09 0.17
CA MET A 384 -17.75 2.14 -0.09
C MET A 384 -16.46 2.91 -0.31
N GLU A 385 -15.50 2.77 0.60
CA GLU A 385 -14.19 3.40 0.51
C GLU A 385 -13.17 2.35 0.07
N VAL A 386 -12.61 2.54 -1.13
CA VAL A 386 -11.76 1.54 -1.79
C VAL A 386 -10.37 2.08 -2.16
N VAL A 387 -9.94 3.18 -1.54
CA VAL A 387 -8.66 3.86 -1.79
C VAL A 387 -7.59 3.42 -0.78
N GLY A 388 -7.90 3.40 0.51
CA GLY A 388 -6.95 3.05 1.57
C GLY A 388 -6.10 4.22 2.07
N HIS A 389 -6.59 5.45 1.93
CA HIS A 389 -5.93 6.67 2.43
C HIS A 389 -6.77 7.35 3.50
N ALA A 390 -6.12 7.97 4.51
CA ALA A 390 -6.82 8.62 5.62
C ALA A 390 -7.81 9.69 5.13
N ASP A 391 -7.41 10.53 4.16
CA ASP A 391 -8.27 11.56 3.58
C ASP A 391 -9.51 10.99 2.87
N ALA A 392 -9.36 9.88 2.14
CA ALA A 392 -10.50 9.24 1.47
C ALA A 392 -11.50 8.69 2.49
N PHE A 393 -11.00 8.16 3.60
CA PHE A 393 -11.83 7.70 4.70
C PHE A 393 -12.51 8.86 5.45
N MET A 394 -11.81 9.96 5.71
CA MET A 394 -12.41 11.14 6.33
C MET A 394 -13.48 11.75 5.42
N LEU A 395 -13.25 11.79 4.11
CA LEU A 395 -14.26 12.18 3.13
C LEU A 395 -15.51 11.28 3.21
N ALA A 396 -15.34 9.96 3.31
CA ALA A 396 -16.45 9.02 3.52
C ALA A 396 -17.23 9.36 4.81
N PHE A 397 -16.50 9.63 5.89
CA PHE A 397 -17.07 10.00 7.17
C PHE A 397 -17.82 11.33 7.11
N ASP A 398 -17.34 12.32 6.38
CA ASP A 398 -17.97 13.64 6.30
C ASP A 398 -19.30 13.59 5.54
N MET A 399 -19.37 12.81 4.46
CA MET A 399 -20.59 12.69 3.64
C MET A 399 -21.62 11.69 4.17
N ILE A 400 -21.24 10.77 5.06
CA ILE A 400 -22.18 9.77 5.58
C ILE A 400 -23.26 10.45 6.44
N ARG A 401 -24.52 10.07 6.23
CA ARG A 401 -25.62 10.52 7.09
C ARG A 401 -25.53 9.88 8.49
N PRO A 402 -26.21 10.44 9.50
CA PRO A 402 -26.43 9.74 10.75
C PRO A 402 -27.06 8.35 10.52
N TRP A 403 -26.60 7.34 11.26
CA TRP A 403 -26.97 5.92 11.06
C TRP A 403 -26.59 5.34 9.69
N GLY A 404 -25.69 5.97 8.94
CA GLY A 404 -25.16 5.42 7.70
C GLY A 404 -24.06 4.39 7.94
N GLN A 405 -23.64 3.73 6.85
CA GLN A 405 -22.71 2.60 6.90
C GLN A 405 -21.52 2.82 5.98
N ILE A 406 -20.30 2.67 6.49
CA ILE A 406 -19.05 2.77 5.72
C ILE A 406 -18.45 1.37 5.55
N SER A 407 -18.32 0.92 4.30
CA SER A 407 -17.61 -0.29 3.92
C SER A 407 -16.22 0.11 3.42
N SER A 408 -15.24 0.14 4.32
CA SER A 408 -13.86 0.44 3.97
C SER A 408 -13.10 -0.86 3.70
N ILE A 409 -12.62 -1.02 2.47
CA ILE A 409 -11.80 -2.17 2.05
C ILE A 409 -10.45 -1.76 1.50
N GLY A 410 -10.21 -0.45 1.34
CA GLY A 410 -8.89 0.09 1.04
C GLY A 410 -7.85 -0.29 2.10
N VAL A 411 -6.60 -0.45 1.68
CA VAL A 411 -5.50 -0.85 2.57
C VAL A 411 -4.95 0.38 3.27
N HIS A 412 -5.50 0.71 4.44
CA HIS A 412 -5.02 1.79 5.29
C HIS A 412 -3.73 1.41 6.01
N THR A 413 -2.68 2.24 5.87
CA THR A 413 -1.39 2.09 6.56
C THR A 413 -1.11 3.22 7.56
N GLU A 414 -1.99 4.23 7.60
CA GLU A 414 -1.82 5.47 8.35
C GLU A 414 -2.81 5.56 9.52
N MET A 415 -2.61 6.54 10.40
CA MET A 415 -3.58 6.85 11.45
C MET A 415 -4.83 7.51 10.85
N LEU A 416 -6.01 7.05 11.28
CA LEU A 416 -7.27 7.70 10.95
C LEU A 416 -7.63 8.71 12.05
N ASN A 417 -7.90 9.95 11.67
CA ASN A 417 -8.20 11.05 12.60
C ASN A 417 -9.65 11.05 13.09
N LEU A 418 -10.08 9.96 13.71
CA LEU A 418 -11.39 9.82 14.35
C LEU A 418 -11.31 10.01 15.86
N ASN A 419 -12.26 10.74 16.43
CA ASN A 419 -12.45 10.80 17.88
C ASN A 419 -13.84 10.26 18.26
N GLY A 420 -13.99 9.92 19.55
CA GLY A 420 -15.22 9.33 20.07
C GLY A 420 -16.45 10.24 19.92
N LEU A 421 -16.28 11.56 20.02
CA LEU A 421 -17.36 12.53 19.89
C LEU A 421 -17.92 12.57 18.46
N LEU A 422 -17.04 12.55 17.45
CA LEU A 422 -17.44 12.47 16.04
C LEU A 422 -18.24 11.19 15.77
N CYS A 423 -17.73 10.05 16.25
CA CYS A 423 -18.40 8.76 16.06
C CYS A 423 -19.78 8.74 16.75
N TYR A 424 -19.84 9.21 18.00
CA TYR A 424 -21.09 9.32 18.77
C TYR A 424 -22.10 10.22 18.07
N GLY A 425 -21.67 11.36 17.53
CA GLY A 425 -22.54 12.30 16.82
C GLY A 425 -23.21 11.73 15.57
N LYS A 426 -22.60 10.72 14.92
CA LYS A 426 -23.15 10.12 13.69
C LYS A 426 -23.90 8.81 13.90
N ASN A 427 -23.74 8.09 15.00
CA ASN A 427 -24.23 6.70 15.13
C ASN A 427 -23.81 5.83 13.93
N VAL A 428 -22.61 6.05 13.40
CA VAL A 428 -22.14 5.43 12.16
C VAL A 428 -21.71 3.98 12.41
N THR A 429 -22.03 3.11 11.45
CA THR A 429 -21.43 1.77 11.38
C THR A 429 -20.24 1.79 10.42
N MET A 430 -19.07 1.37 10.87
CA MET A 430 -17.87 1.31 10.04
C MET A 430 -17.32 -0.10 10.03
N ALA A 431 -17.17 -0.69 8.84
CA ALA A 431 -16.62 -2.03 8.67
C ALA A 431 -15.35 -1.95 7.82
N PHE A 432 -14.27 -2.49 8.36
CA PHE A 432 -12.96 -2.58 7.71
C PHE A 432 -12.61 -4.01 7.37
N GLY A 433 -11.79 -4.20 6.34
CA GLY A 433 -10.93 -5.38 6.24
C GLY A 433 -10.91 -6.10 4.90
N ARG A 434 -10.02 -7.09 4.84
CA ARG A 434 -9.68 -7.92 3.69
C ARG A 434 -10.84 -8.81 3.23
N CYS A 435 -11.04 -8.87 1.92
CA CYS A 435 -12.03 -9.72 1.28
C CYS A 435 -11.85 -11.21 1.59
N PRO A 436 -12.87 -11.92 2.12
CA PRO A 436 -12.84 -13.36 2.32
C PRO A 436 -13.25 -14.08 1.02
N VAL A 437 -12.47 -13.93 -0.05
CA VAL A 437 -12.79 -14.43 -1.41
C VAL A 437 -13.34 -15.86 -1.38
N ARG A 438 -12.66 -16.78 -0.68
CA ARG A 438 -13.09 -18.18 -0.56
C ARG A 438 -14.53 -18.36 -0.08
N SER A 439 -14.99 -17.48 0.82
CA SER A 439 -16.34 -17.52 1.41
C SER A 439 -17.43 -16.97 0.50
N ILE A 440 -17.08 -16.12 -0.46
CA ILE A 440 -18.04 -15.37 -1.28
C ILE A 440 -17.88 -15.62 -2.79
N PHE A 441 -16.94 -16.48 -3.17
CA PHE A 441 -16.53 -16.72 -4.55
C PHE A 441 -17.71 -17.02 -5.47
N GLU A 442 -18.59 -17.95 -5.08
CA GLU A 442 -19.75 -18.35 -5.89
C GLU A 442 -20.77 -17.23 -6.08
N ASP A 443 -20.99 -16.40 -5.06
CA ASP A 443 -21.91 -15.26 -5.17
C ASP A 443 -21.33 -14.15 -6.04
N ALA A 444 -20.03 -13.87 -5.89
CA ALA A 444 -19.32 -12.93 -6.74
C ALA A 444 -19.29 -13.43 -8.20
N LEU A 445 -19.03 -14.72 -8.41
CA LEU A 445 -18.99 -15.32 -9.74
C LEU A 445 -20.32 -15.15 -10.47
N LYS A 446 -21.46 -15.42 -9.79
CA LYS A 446 -22.80 -15.23 -10.38
C LYS A 446 -23.02 -13.80 -10.89
N LEU A 447 -22.56 -12.80 -10.15
CA LEU A 447 -22.66 -11.40 -10.56
C LEU A 447 -21.66 -11.06 -11.67
N LEU A 448 -20.45 -11.62 -11.65
CA LEU A 448 -19.50 -11.42 -12.74
C LEU A 448 -20.05 -11.96 -14.05
N VAL A 449 -20.64 -13.16 -14.06
CA VAL A 449 -21.26 -13.74 -15.26
C VAL A 449 -22.35 -12.82 -15.82
N GLN A 450 -23.13 -12.16 -14.95
CA GLN A 450 -24.19 -11.23 -15.36
C GLN A 450 -23.62 -9.91 -15.91
N GLU A 451 -22.56 -9.39 -15.29
CA GLU A 451 -22.06 -8.03 -15.52
C GLU A 451 -20.70 -8.00 -16.24
N GLN A 452 -20.23 -9.12 -16.79
CA GLN A 452 -18.88 -9.25 -17.39
C GLN A 452 -18.58 -8.18 -18.44
N LYS A 453 -19.57 -7.77 -19.23
CA LYS A 453 -19.45 -6.70 -20.23
C LYS A 453 -19.02 -5.36 -19.64
N LYS A 454 -19.44 -5.05 -18.40
CA LYS A 454 -19.12 -3.79 -17.74
C LYS A 454 -17.70 -3.74 -17.19
N VAL A 455 -17.03 -4.89 -17.03
CA VAL A 455 -15.71 -4.97 -16.40
C VAL A 455 -14.63 -5.61 -17.28
N SER A 456 -15.00 -6.15 -18.44
CA SER A 456 -14.08 -6.80 -19.38
C SER A 456 -12.92 -5.92 -19.82
N PHE A 457 -13.14 -4.60 -19.93
CA PHE A 457 -12.11 -3.62 -20.30
C PHE A 457 -10.94 -3.58 -19.32
N LEU A 458 -11.14 -3.97 -18.05
CA LEU A 458 -10.06 -4.05 -17.06
C LEU A 458 -8.99 -5.08 -17.47
N CYS A 459 -9.33 -6.07 -18.29
CA CYS A 459 -8.37 -7.06 -18.77
C CYS A 459 -7.75 -6.72 -20.14
N GLY A 460 -8.05 -5.53 -20.70
CA GLY A 460 -7.65 -5.19 -22.07
C GLY A 460 -6.16 -4.88 -22.27
N LYS A 461 -5.44 -4.50 -21.21
CA LYS A 461 -3.99 -4.23 -21.27
C LYS A 461 -3.19 -5.44 -20.80
N THR A 462 -2.59 -6.14 -21.76
CA THR A 462 -1.70 -7.28 -21.48
C THR A 462 -0.23 -6.92 -21.70
N MET A 463 0.65 -7.51 -20.90
CA MET A 463 2.11 -7.37 -21.00
C MET A 463 2.78 -8.73 -20.80
N SER A 464 4.03 -8.88 -21.22
CA SER A 464 4.82 -10.06 -20.87
C SER A 464 5.36 -9.92 -19.43
N LEU A 465 5.75 -11.03 -18.79
CA LEU A 465 6.36 -10.96 -17.46
C LEU A 465 7.67 -10.17 -17.47
N GLU A 466 8.45 -10.25 -18.56
CA GLU A 466 9.70 -9.48 -18.74
C GLU A 466 9.48 -7.96 -18.65
N ASP A 467 8.28 -7.49 -19.00
CA ASP A 467 7.91 -6.07 -18.94
C ASP A 467 7.45 -5.63 -17.54
N ALA A 468 7.46 -6.52 -16.53
CA ALA A 468 6.96 -6.21 -15.18
C ALA A 468 7.58 -4.92 -14.58
N PRO A 469 8.90 -4.65 -14.67
CA PRO A 469 9.46 -3.40 -14.13
C PRO A 469 8.88 -2.15 -14.79
N GLN A 470 8.53 -2.22 -16.07
CA GLN A 470 7.88 -1.11 -16.78
C GLN A 470 6.38 -1.04 -16.43
N ALA A 471 5.71 -2.18 -16.31
CA ALA A 471 4.32 -2.29 -15.89
C ALA A 471 4.09 -1.63 -14.51
N TYR A 472 4.96 -1.89 -13.53
CA TYR A 472 4.91 -1.25 -12.21
C TYR A 472 5.04 0.29 -12.31
N LYS A 473 5.94 0.79 -13.16
CA LYS A 473 6.10 2.25 -13.39
C LYS A 473 4.88 2.88 -14.05
N ASP A 474 4.32 2.25 -15.07
CA ASP A 474 3.16 2.78 -15.79
C ASP A 474 1.89 2.73 -14.93
N PHE A 475 1.76 1.70 -14.09
CA PHE A 475 0.68 1.59 -13.12
C PHE A 475 0.80 2.61 -11.98
N GLU A 476 2.00 2.83 -11.45
CA GLU A 476 2.30 3.89 -10.47
C GLU A 476 1.94 5.28 -11.03
N ALA A 477 2.35 5.53 -12.28
CA ALA A 477 2.04 6.77 -12.99
C ALA A 477 0.57 6.89 -13.45
N ARG A 478 -0.29 5.92 -13.08
CA ARG A 478 -1.74 5.89 -13.38
C ARG A 478 -2.07 5.92 -14.88
N LYS A 479 -1.14 5.52 -15.74
CA LYS A 479 -1.34 5.48 -17.21
C LYS A 479 -2.24 4.33 -17.65
N VAL A 480 -2.39 3.33 -16.80
CA VAL A 480 -3.20 2.13 -17.06
C VAL A 480 -4.02 1.81 -15.82
N LEU A 481 -5.25 1.35 -16.03
CA LEU A 481 -6.16 0.97 -14.95
C LEU A 481 -5.80 -0.38 -14.35
N LYS A 482 -5.36 -1.33 -15.16
CA LYS A 482 -5.05 -2.71 -14.76
C LYS A 482 -4.10 -3.30 -15.80
N ILE A 483 -3.21 -4.18 -15.36
CA ILE A 483 -2.26 -4.89 -16.22
C ILE A 483 -2.43 -6.38 -15.94
N VAL A 484 -2.56 -7.17 -17.00
CA VAL A 484 -2.53 -8.63 -16.95
C VAL A 484 -1.25 -9.11 -17.63
N PHE A 485 -0.39 -9.78 -16.89
CA PHE A 485 0.76 -10.49 -17.44
C PHE A 485 0.30 -11.83 -18.02
N LYS A 486 0.60 -12.05 -19.29
CA LYS A 486 0.37 -13.34 -19.98
C LYS A 486 1.70 -14.08 -20.10
N MET A 487 1.72 -15.33 -19.67
CA MET A 487 2.88 -16.20 -19.88
C MET A 487 2.91 -16.62 -21.36
N SER A 488 4.10 -16.68 -21.95
CA SER A 488 4.37 -16.66 -23.40
C SER A 488 3.51 -17.59 -24.28
N GLY A 489 3.03 -17.06 -25.43
CA GLY A 489 2.62 -17.86 -26.59
C GLY A 489 1.21 -17.63 -27.18
N GLU A 490 0.27 -17.09 -26.41
CA GLU A 490 -1.11 -16.94 -26.89
C GLU A 490 -1.40 -15.52 -27.39
N LYS A 491 -1.56 -15.38 -28.70
CA LYS A 491 -2.16 -14.18 -29.29
C LYS A 491 -3.64 -14.17 -28.94
N THR A 492 -4.09 -13.22 -28.14
CA THR A 492 -5.51 -12.90 -27.99
C THR A 492 -5.97 -12.22 -29.29
N GLY A 493 -6.37 -13.03 -30.28
CA GLY A 493 -6.77 -12.55 -31.61
C GLY A 493 -8.10 -11.81 -31.64
N GLU A 494 -8.90 -11.92 -30.57
CA GLU A 494 -10.19 -11.24 -30.40
C GLU A 494 -10.13 -10.32 -29.19
N ALA A 495 -10.74 -9.14 -29.28
CA ALA A 495 -10.85 -8.25 -28.14
C ALA A 495 -11.75 -8.94 -27.09
N ILE A 496 -11.40 -8.82 -25.80
CA ILE A 496 -12.18 -9.45 -24.72
C ILE A 496 -13.66 -9.04 -24.80
N ALA A 497 -13.94 -7.81 -25.25
CA ALA A 497 -15.28 -7.29 -25.49
C ALA A 497 -16.12 -8.15 -26.47
N ASP A 498 -15.50 -8.83 -27.43
CA ASP A 498 -16.17 -9.68 -28.40
C ASP A 498 -16.52 -11.06 -27.85
N LYS A 499 -15.91 -11.45 -26.72
CA LYS A 499 -16.10 -12.74 -26.04
C LYS A 499 -17.16 -12.72 -24.93
N VAL A 500 -17.62 -11.54 -24.52
CA VAL A 500 -18.51 -11.32 -23.35
C VAL A 500 -19.95 -11.01 -23.68
#